data_AF-I3R479-F1
#
_entry.id   AF-I3R479-F1
#
_cell.length_a   1.000
_cell.length_b   1.000
_cell.length_c   1.000
_cell.angle_alpha   90.00
_cell.angle_beta   90.00
_cell.angle_gamma   90.00
#
_symmetry.space_group_name_H-M   'P 1'
#
loop_
_entity.id
_entity.type
_entity.pdbx_description
1 polymer ?
#
loop_
_entity_poly.entity_id
_entity_poly.type
_entity_poly.pdbx_seq_one_letter_code
_entity_poly.pdbx_strand_id
1 'polypeptide(L)'
;MTGNDDKILELLAQGRLALNKKAIMVNFELRDIDISYSTVKRRLPMLEEAGLVKMVREQGGYYQITDDGLAYLNEEFEPPEL
;
A
#
# COMPACT_ATOMS: atom_id res chain seq x y z
N MET A 1 -0.67 2.58 12.49
CA MET A 1 -0.83 3.21 11.14
C MET A 1 -0.14 4.57 11.08
N THR A 2 0.27 5.00 9.88
CA THR A 2 0.89 6.32 9.59
C THR A 2 0.26 6.91 8.34
N GLY A 3 0.31 8.24 8.16
CA GLY A 3 -0.19 8.86 6.91
C GLY A 3 0.55 8.43 5.64
N ASN A 4 1.69 7.74 5.76
CA ASN A 4 2.36 7.12 4.61
C ASN A 4 1.73 5.79 4.20
N ASP A 5 1.06 5.11 5.13
CA ASP A 5 0.30 3.89 4.83
C ASP A 5 -0.93 4.21 4.01
N ASP A 6 -1.67 5.24 4.43
CA ASP A 6 -2.89 5.68 3.75
C ASP A 6 -2.57 6.02 2.28
N LYS A 7 -1.50 6.79 2.03
CA LYS A 7 -1.02 7.10 0.66
C LYS A 7 -0.70 5.86 -0.18
N ILE A 8 -0.13 4.81 0.43
CA ILE A 8 0.16 3.55 -0.27
C ILE A 8 -1.15 2.81 -0.61
N LEU A 9 -2.06 2.72 0.36
CA LEU A 9 -3.35 2.05 0.19
C LEU A 9 -4.21 2.79 -0.84
N GLU A 10 -4.32 4.11 -0.76
CA GLU A 10 -5.03 4.96 -1.73
C GLU A 10 -4.53 4.74 -3.15
N LEU A 11 -3.21 4.68 -3.36
CA LEU A 11 -2.64 4.41 -4.67
C LEU A 11 -3.05 3.02 -5.20
N LEU A 12 -2.97 1.99 -4.36
CA LEU A 12 -3.35 0.63 -4.74
C LEU A 12 -4.87 0.49 -4.93
N ALA A 13 -5.67 1.29 -4.24
CA ALA A 13 -7.13 1.31 -4.35
C ALA A 13 -7.64 1.80 -5.71
N GLN A 14 -6.83 2.58 -6.45
CA GLN A 14 -7.19 3.14 -7.77
C GLN A 14 -7.47 2.07 -8.83
N GLY A 15 -8.67 1.48 -8.84
CA GLY A 15 -8.97 0.33 -9.70
C GLY A 15 -8.27 -0.95 -9.26
N ARG A 16 -7.93 -1.09 -7.97
CA ARG A 16 -7.25 -2.27 -7.38
C ARG A 16 -5.97 -2.64 -8.13
N LEU A 17 -5.05 -1.69 -8.28
CA LEU A 17 -3.79 -1.91 -9.00
C LEU A 17 -2.91 -2.94 -8.29
N ALA A 18 -2.22 -3.75 -9.10
CA ALA A 18 -1.10 -4.54 -8.64
C ALA A 18 0.20 -3.82 -9.01
N LEU A 19 0.92 -3.28 -8.02
CA LEU A 19 2.14 -2.49 -8.24
C LEU A 19 3.32 -3.05 -7.44
N ASN A 20 4.50 -3.01 -8.04
CA ASN A 20 5.74 -3.23 -7.30
C ASN A 20 6.25 -1.93 -6.67
N LYS A 21 7.25 -2.04 -5.79
CA LYS A 21 7.86 -0.90 -5.09
C LYS A 21 8.34 0.21 -6.03
N LYS A 22 8.90 -0.13 -7.20
CA LYS A 22 9.37 0.86 -8.18
C LYS A 22 8.20 1.60 -8.82
N ALA A 23 7.15 0.89 -9.21
CA ALA A 23 5.96 1.49 -9.79
C ALA A 23 5.22 2.38 -8.78
N ILE A 24 5.20 1.99 -7.50
CA ILE A 24 4.68 2.84 -6.41
C ILE A 24 5.48 4.15 -6.34
N MET A 25 6.82 4.08 -6.31
CA MET A 25 7.66 5.28 -6.27
C MET A 25 7.45 6.21 -7.47
N VAL A 26 7.41 5.65 -8.69
CA VAL A 26 7.15 6.45 -9.90
C VAL A 26 5.80 7.16 -9.79
N ASN A 27 4.79 6.50 -9.26
CA ASN A 27 3.47 7.11 -9.08
C ASN A 27 3.46 8.20 -8.01
N PHE A 28 4.26 8.08 -6.95
CA PHE A 28 4.41 9.11 -5.93
C PHE A 28 5.19 10.33 -6.44
N GLU A 29 6.29 10.09 -7.17
CA GLU A 29 7.07 11.16 -7.81
C GLU A 29 6.23 11.99 -8.77
N LEU A 30 5.45 11.31 -9.64
CA LEU A 30 4.55 12.00 -10.61
C LEU A 30 3.38 12.75 -9.96
N ARG A 31 3.13 12.55 -8.66
CA ARG A 31 2.03 13.18 -7.90
C ARG A 31 2.54 14.13 -6.81
N ASP A 32 3.84 14.44 -6.80
CA ASP A 32 4.49 15.27 -5.77
C ASP A 32 4.24 14.77 -4.33
N ILE A 33 4.13 13.44 -4.15
CA ILE A 33 3.94 12.81 -2.84
C ILE A 33 5.32 12.50 -2.25
N ASP A 34 5.69 13.21 -1.18
CA ASP A 34 6.95 12.98 -0.46
C ASP A 34 6.89 11.73 0.42
N ILE A 35 7.32 10.60 -0.14
CA ILE A 35 7.58 9.33 0.54
C ILE A 35 8.89 8.75 0.02
N SER A 36 9.77 8.31 0.91
CA SER A 36 11.02 7.66 0.53
C SER A 36 10.83 6.19 0.13
N TYR A 37 11.70 5.69 -0.76
CA TYR A 37 11.72 4.26 -1.13
C TYR A 37 11.93 3.34 0.08
N SER A 38 12.76 3.75 1.04
CA SER A 38 12.98 2.99 2.28
C SER A 38 11.71 2.88 3.12
N THR A 39 10.87 3.92 3.12
CA THR A 39 9.55 3.89 3.78
C THR A 39 8.63 2.90 3.08
N VAL A 40 8.46 2.98 1.75
CA VAL A 40 7.63 2.03 0.99
C VAL A 40 8.10 0.58 1.21
N LYS A 41 9.41 0.35 1.15
CA LYS A 41 10.01 -0.97 1.35
C LYS A 41 9.70 -1.55 2.73
N ARG A 42 9.67 -0.71 3.77
CA ARG A 42 9.37 -1.11 5.16
C ARG A 42 7.89 -1.30 5.40
N ARG A 43 7.03 -0.43 4.86
CA ARG A 43 5.59 -0.45 5.16
C ARG A 43 4.83 -1.54 4.43
N LEU A 44 5.18 -1.88 3.19
CA LEU A 44 4.45 -2.91 2.43
C LEU A 44 4.35 -4.27 3.16
N PRO A 45 5.43 -4.85 3.72
CA PRO A 45 5.32 -6.07 4.53
C PRO A 45 4.43 -5.92 5.77
N MET A 46 4.46 -4.76 6.43
CA MET A 46 3.63 -4.51 7.60
C MET A 46 2.15 -4.42 7.24
N LEU A 47 1.83 -3.73 6.14
CA LEU A 47 0.46 -3.68 5.60
C LEU A 47 -0.04 -5.05 5.14
N GLU A 48 0.87 -5.90 4.64
CA GLU A 48 0.56 -7.29 4.29
C GLU A 48 0.28 -8.14 5.54
N GLU A 49 1.10 -7.99 6.59
CA GLU A 49 0.90 -8.66 7.88
C GLU A 49 -0.43 -8.27 8.54
N ALA A 50 -0.85 -7.01 8.40
CA ALA A 50 -2.16 -6.54 8.86
C ALA A 50 -3.32 -6.90 7.92
N GLY A 51 -3.06 -7.58 6.80
CA GLY A 51 -4.09 -8.01 5.85
C GLY A 51 -4.66 -6.91 4.95
N LEU A 52 -4.09 -5.70 4.95
CA LEU A 52 -4.57 -4.55 4.17
C LEU A 52 -4.11 -4.60 2.70
N VAL A 53 -2.99 -5.26 2.44
CA VAL A 53 -2.51 -5.56 1.09
C VAL A 53 -2.11 -7.04 1.01
N LYS A 54 -1.92 -7.55 -0.20
CA LYS A 54 -1.37 -8.89 -0.43
C LYS A 54 -0.36 -8.87 -1.57
N MET A 55 0.71 -9.65 -1.44
CA MET A 55 1.59 -9.92 -2.56
C MET A 55 0.89 -10.85 -3.56
N VAL A 56 0.58 -10.32 -4.75
CA VAL A 56 -0.10 -11.08 -5.82
C VAL A 56 0.86 -11.68 -6.83
N ARG A 57 2.13 -11.25 -6.81
CA ARG A 57 3.21 -11.84 -7.63
C ARG A 57 4.54 -11.67 -6.92
N GLU A 58 5.12 -12.80 -6.52
CA GLU A 58 6.44 -12.85 -5.87
C GLU A 58 7.55 -12.30 -6.78
N GLN A 59 7.55 -12.72 -8.05
CA GLN A 59 8.53 -12.22 -9.02
C GLN A 59 8.31 -10.73 -9.26
N GLY A 60 9.24 -9.92 -8.73
CA GLY A 60 9.17 -8.46 -8.78
C GLY A 60 8.42 -7.82 -7.61
N GLY A 61 7.80 -8.60 -6.71
CA GLY A 61 7.16 -8.14 -5.48
C GLY A 61 6.02 -7.16 -5.72
N TYR A 62 4.97 -7.62 -6.40
CA TYR A 62 3.76 -6.83 -6.68
C TYR A 62 2.73 -7.01 -5.58
N TYR A 63 2.22 -5.89 -5.08
CA TYR A 63 1.21 -5.82 -4.04
C TYR A 63 -0.09 -5.25 -4.61
N GLN A 64 -1.21 -5.73 -4.09
CA GLN A 64 -2.56 -5.24 -4.39
C GLN A 64 -3.32 -5.06 -3.07
N ILE A 65 -4.19 -4.05 -3.00
CA ILE A 65 -5.08 -3.86 -1.85
C ILE A 65 -6.05 -5.04 -1.68
N THR A 66 -6.38 -5.38 -0.44
CA THR A 66 -7.42 -6.38 -0.11
C THR A 66 -8.78 -5.72 0.07
N ASP A 67 -9.80 -6.52 0.37
CA ASP A 67 -11.11 -5.98 0.76
C ASP A 67 -11.03 -5.28 2.12
N ASP A 68 -10.29 -5.83 3.09
CA ASP A 68 -10.04 -5.20 4.40
C ASP A 68 -9.27 -3.88 4.26
N GLY A 69 -8.32 -3.81 3.32
CA GLY A 69 -7.62 -2.57 2.97
C GLY A 69 -8.55 -1.48 2.43
N LEU A 70 -9.56 -1.86 1.64
CA LEU A 70 -10.57 -0.92 1.16
C LEU A 70 -11.53 -0.50 2.27
N ALA A 71 -11.97 -1.45 3.11
CA ALA A 71 -12.79 -1.17 4.27
C ALA A 71 -12.09 -0.22 5.24
N TYR A 72 -10.78 -0.38 5.44
CA TYR A 72 -9.97 0.55 6.23
C TYR A 72 -10.04 1.98 5.69
N LEU A 73 -9.83 2.17 4.38
CA LEU A 73 -9.89 3.49 3.75
C LEU A 73 -11.28 4.14 3.82
N ASN A 74 -12.34 3.34 3.98
CA ASN A 74 -13.71 3.81 4.14
C ASN A 74 -14.12 4.03 5.60
N GLU A 75 -13.18 3.90 6.55
CA GLU A 75 -13.45 3.94 8.00
C GLU A 75 -14.41 2.82 8.48
N GLU A 76 -14.50 1.73 7.71
CA GLU A 76 -15.35 0.56 8.00
C GLU A 76 -14.58 -0.57 8.70
N PHE A 77 -13.26 -0.43 8.84
CA PHE A 77 -12.37 -1.42 9.45
C PHE A 77 -11.22 -0.76 10.20
N GLU A 78 -10.96 -1.21 11.43
CA GLU A 78 -9.81 -0.81 12.24
C GLU A 78 -8.75 -1.92 12.18
N PRO A 79 -7.58 -1.70 11.57
CA PRO A 79 -6.53 -2.70 11.49
C PRO A 79 -5.90 -2.94 12.87
N PRO A 80 -5.29 -4.13 13.09
CA PRO A 80 -4.45 -4.36 14.26
C PRO A 80 -3.28 -3.35 14.32
N GLU A 81 -2.76 -3.06 15.52
CA GLU A 81 -1.70 -2.06 15.73
C GLU A 81 -0.46 -2.31 14.82
N LEU A 82 -0.03 -1.25 14.12
CA LEU A 82 0.94 -1.22 13.01
C LEU A 82 1.94 -0.06 13.06
#